data_AF-A0A2H0UM67-F1
#
_entry.id   AF-A0A2H0UM67-F1
#
_cell.length_a   1.000
_cell.length_b   1.000
_cell.length_c   1.000
_cell.angle_alpha   90.00
_cell.angle_beta   90.00
_cell.angle_gamma   90.00
#
_symmetry.space_group_name_H-M   'P 1'
#
loop_
_entity.id
_entity.type
_entity.pdbx_description
1 polymer ?
#
loop_
_entity_poly.entity_id
_entity_poly.type
_entity_poly.pdbx_seq_one_letter_code
_entity_poly.pdbx_strand_id
1 'polypeptide(L)' 'MFDLSVSPEKASRWIDIGMPIALGLALVVFLVLGIILAYHWKRYSAAPLMSWKFIALYYIIGGALLLMMLGAYLTFTL' A
#
# COMPACT_ATOMS: atom_id res chain seq x y z
N MET A 1 15.46 25.77 -9.12
CA MET A 1 14.65 26.35 -8.03
C MET A 1 13.22 25.88 -8.32
N PHE A 2 12.74 24.85 -7.60
CA PHE A 2 11.35 24.41 -7.78
C PHE A 2 10.45 25.49 -7.20
N ASP A 3 9.60 26.06 -8.06
CA ASP A 3 8.57 26.99 -7.62
C ASP A 3 7.58 26.23 -6.72
N LEU A 4 7.70 26.45 -5.41
CA LEU A 4 6.85 25.82 -4.40
C LEU A 4 5.47 26.49 -4.30
N SER A 5 5.16 27.48 -5.16
CA SER A 5 3.81 28.04 -5.28
C SER A 5 2.90 27.12 -6.11
N VAL A 6 2.73 25.88 -5.68
CA VAL A 6 1.69 25.02 -6.24
C VAL A 6 0.36 25.67 -5.87
N SER A 7 -0.33 26.24 -6.86
CA SER A 7 -1.65 26.80 -6.64
C SER A 7 -2.56 25.71 -6.04
N PRO A 8 -3.48 26.06 -5.11
CA PRO A 8 -4.34 25.07 -4.44
C PRO A 8 -5.06 24.15 -5.43
N GLU A 9 -5.42 24.70 -6.58
CA GLU A 9 -6.07 24.00 -7.69
C GLU A 9 -5.16 22.95 -8.38
N LYS A 10 -3.86 23.26 -8.57
CA LYS A 10 -2.89 22.27 -9.06
C LYS A 10 -2.64 21.17 -8.04
N ALA A 11 -2.55 21.52 -6.75
CA ALA A 11 -2.37 20.55 -5.68
C ALA A 11 -3.55 19.57 -5.61
N SER A 12 -4.79 20.07 -5.72
CA SER A 12 -6.00 19.26 -5.78
C SER A 12 -5.95 18.23 -6.92
N ARG A 13 -5.61 18.66 -8.15
CA ARG A 13 -5.51 17.75 -9.30
C ARG A 13 -4.45 16.67 -9.14
N TRP A 14 -3.34 16.98 -8.48
CA TRP A 14 -2.30 15.99 -8.18
C TRP A 14 -2.78 14.97 -7.15
N ILE A 15 -3.60 15.36 -6.19
CA ILE A 15 -4.21 14.44 -5.20
C ILE A 15 -5.22 13.53 -5.92
N ASP A 16 -6.10 14.10 -6.74
CA ASP A 16 -7.16 13.37 -7.44
C ASP A 16 -6.63 12.26 -8.36
N ILE A 17 -5.51 12.52 -9.03
CA ILE A 17 -4.90 11.56 -9.97
C ILE A 17 -3.82 10.71 -9.29
N GLY A 18 -3.00 11.34 -8.45
CA GLY A 18 -1.84 10.71 -7.83
C GLY A 18 -2.22 9.71 -6.75
N MET A 19 -3.27 9.97 -5.96
CA MET A 19 -3.68 9.06 -4.89
C MET A 19 -4.22 7.72 -5.39
N PRO A 20 -5.11 7.67 -6.42
CA PRO A 20 -5.54 6.39 -7.01
C PRO A 20 -4.37 5.57 -7.56
N ILE A 21 -3.42 6.22 -8.23
CA ILE A 21 -2.24 5.57 -8.78
C ILE A 21 -1.37 5.01 -7.65
N ALA A 22 -1.10 5.82 -6.62
CA ALA A 22 -0.31 5.41 -5.47
C ALA A 22 -0.96 4.24 -4.71
N LEU A 23 -2.28 4.30 -4.49
CA LEU A 23 -3.04 3.23 -3.85
C LEU A 23 -3.00 1.95 -4.70
N GLY A 24 -3.23 2.07 -6.01
CA GLY A 24 -3.17 0.94 -6.93
C GLY A 24 -1.80 0.27 -6.94
N LEU A 25 -0.72 1.06 -7.03
CA LEU A 25 0.65 0.56 -6.98
C LEU A 25 0.95 -0.10 -5.63
N ALA A 26 0.58 0.53 -4.51
CA ALA A 26 0.79 -0.02 -3.18
C ALA A 26 0.06 -1.37 -3.01
N LEU A 27 -1.17 -1.47 -3.51
CA LEU A 27 -1.94 -2.70 -3.50
C LEU A 27 -1.27 -3.80 -4.33
N VAL A 28 -0.83 -3.47 -5.55
CA VAL A 28 -0.12 -4.43 -6.42
C VAL A 28 1.16 -4.91 -5.77
N VAL A 29 1.98 -4.02 -5.22
CA VAL A 29 3.22 -4.38 -4.53
C VAL A 29 2.93 -5.28 -3.33
N PHE A 30 1.93 -4.93 -2.51
CA PHE A 30 1.54 -5.73 -1.35
C PHE A 30 1.10 -7.15 -1.75
N LEU A 31 0.29 -7.28 -2.81
CA LEU A 31 -0.15 -8.58 -3.32
C LEU A 31 1.01 -9.40 -3.90
N VAL A 32 1.86 -8.79 -4.72
CA VAL A 32 3.01 -9.46 -5.34
C VAL A 32 3.98 -9.97 -4.28
N LEU A 33 4.35 -9.12 -3.31
CA LEU A 33 5.21 -9.52 -2.21
C LEU A 33 4.58 -10.63 -1.37
N GLY A 34 3.27 -10.53 -1.10
CA GLY A 34 2.55 -11.56 -0.36
C GLY A 34 2.56 -12.92 -1.07
N ILE A 35 2.32 -12.93 -2.38
CA ILE A 35 2.35 -14.14 -3.21
C ILE A 35 3.76 -14.72 -3.27
N ILE A 36 4.79 -13.90 -3.50
CA ILE A 36 6.19 -14.34 -3.55
C ILE A 36 6.57 -14.99 -2.22
N LEU A 37 6.18 -14.38 -1.10
CA LEU A 37 6.50 -14.87 0.23
C LEU A 37 5.79 -16.21 0.51
N ALA A 38 4.50 -16.31 0.18
CA ALA A 38 3.74 -17.55 0.31
C ALA A 38 4.30 -18.67 -0.58
N TYR A 39 4.68 -18.35 -1.82
CA TYR A 39 5.30 -19.30 -2.74
C TYR A 39 6.64 -19.79 -2.20
N HIS A 40 7.48 -18.88 -1.68
CA HIS A 40 8.78 -19.20 -1.13
C HIS A 40 8.67 -20.17 0.06
N TRP A 41 7.78 -19.91 1.02
CA TRP A 41 7.56 -20.82 2.15
C TRP A 41 7.04 -22.18 1.71
N LYS A 42 6.12 -22.23 0.75
CA LYS A 42 5.61 -23.48 0.21
C LYS A 42 6.69 -24.28 -0.54
N ARG A 43 7.51 -23.61 -1.35
CA ARG A 43 8.48 -24.26 -2.25
C ARG A 43 9.67 -24.84 -1.51
N TYR A 44 10.17 -24.13 -0.50
CA TYR A 44 11.42 -24.50 0.18
C TYR A 44 11.21 -25.23 1.49
N SER A 45 9.95 -25.53 1.87
CA SER A 45 9.60 -26.02 3.21
C SER A 45 10.23 -25.19 4.33
N ALA A 46 10.57 -23.94 3.99
CA ALA A 46 11.13 -22.96 4.88
C ALA A 46 9.96 -22.45 5.70
N ALA A 47 9.54 -23.27 6.68
CA ALA A 47 8.71 -22.79 7.74
C ALA A 47 9.37 -21.50 8.25
N PRO A 48 8.64 -20.39 8.28
CA PRO A 48 9.21 -19.11 8.67
C PRO A 48 9.91 -19.29 10.02
N LEU A 49 11.18 -18.91 10.09
CA LEU A 49 11.91 -18.84 11.36
C LEU A 49 11.18 -17.92 12.37
N MET A 50 10.37 -17.00 11.85
CA MET A 50 9.46 -16.16 12.61
C MET A 50 8.12 -16.87 12.87
N SER A 51 7.57 -16.66 14.07
CA SER A 51 6.25 -17.21 14.40
C SER A 51 5.17 -16.72 13.43
N TRP A 52 4.16 -17.56 13.17
CA TRP A 52 2.99 -17.24 12.35
C TRP A 52 2.30 -15.92 12.75
N LYS A 53 2.42 -15.53 14.03
CA LYS A 53 1.91 -14.26 14.56
C LYS A 53 2.56 -13.04 13.88
N PHE A 54 3.86 -13.08 13.60
CA PHE A 54 4.56 -11.98 12.92
C PHE A 54 4.13 -11.84 11.46
N ILE A 55 3.86 -12.97 10.81
CA ILE A 55 3.36 -13.00 9.44
C ILE A 55 1.96 -12.41 9.39
N ALA A 56 1.08 -12.89 10.26
CA ALA A 56 -0.26 -12.34 10.38
C ALA A 56 -0.22 -10.83 10.68
N LEU A 57 0.66 -10.39 11.58
CA LEU A 57 0.84 -8.99 11.91
C LEU A 57 1.28 -8.15 10.70
N TYR A 58 2.23 -8.64 9.89
CA TYR A 58 2.65 -7.98 8.66
C TYR A 58 1.48 -7.75 7.70
N TYR A 59 0.68 -8.79 7.44
CA TYR A 59 -0.47 -8.66 6.54
C TYR A 59 -1.58 -7.78 7.11
N ILE A 60 -1.83 -7.85 8.42
CA ILE A 60 -2.83 -7.02 9.09
C ILE A 60 -2.42 -5.54 9.02
N ILE A 61 -1.17 -5.21 9.37
CA ILE A 61 -0.70 -3.82 9.34
C ILE A 61 -0.71 -3.29 7.91
N GLY A 62 -0.18 -4.05 6.94
CA GLY A 62 -0.16 -3.64 5.54
C GLY A 62 -1.57 -3.45 4.98
N GLY A 63 -2.48 -4.40 5.25
CA GLY A 63 -3.89 -4.28 4.85
C GLY A 63 -4.59 -3.10 5.51
N ALA A 64 -4.38 -2.86 6.81
CA ALA A 64 -4.95 -1.73 7.52
C ALA A 64 -4.45 -0.39 6.95
N LEU A 65 -3.16 -0.27 6.61
CA LEU A 65 -2.61 0.93 5.98
C LEU A 65 -3.24 1.18 4.60
N LEU A 66 -3.42 0.14 3.79
CA LEU A 66 -4.11 0.25 2.48
C LEU A 66 -5.57 0.69 2.65
N LEU A 67 -6.28 0.15 3.64
CA LEU A 67 -7.65 0.54 3.95
C LEU A 67 -7.73 1.99 4.45
N MET A 68 -6.79 2.42 5.28
CA MET A 68 -6.72 3.82 5.72
C MET A 68 -6.41 4.77 4.55
N MET A 69 -5.51 4.39 3.64
CA MET A 69 -5.25 5.17 2.42
C MET A 69 -6.51 5.27 1.55
N LEU A 70 -7.24 4.16 1.38
CA LEU A 70 -8.51 4.16 0.65
C LEU A 70 -9.56 5.04 1.34
N GLY A 71 -9.72 4.92 2.67
CA GLY A 71 -10.67 5.75 3.42
C GLY A 71 -10.33 7.24 3.36
N ALA A 72 -9.05 7.59 3.45
CA ALA A 72 -8.58 8.96 3.29
C ALA A 72 -8.85 9.49 1.87
N TYR A 73 -8.61 8.67 0.84
CA TYR A 73 -8.93 9.02 -0.54
C TYR A 73 -10.44 9.28 -0.70
N LEU A 74 -11.28 8.34 -0.26
CA LEU A 74 -12.74 8.48 -0.34
C LEU A 74 -13.22 9.75 0.39
N THR A 75 -12.68 10.06 1.57
CA THR A 75 -13.01 11.27 2.33
C THR A 75 -12.61 12.56 1.62
N PHE A 76 -11.56 12.52 0.80
CA PHE A 76 -11.11 13.69 0.04
C PHE A 76 -11.93 13.89 -1.25
N THR A 77 -12.41 12.79 -1.85
CA THR A 77 -13.12 12.81 -3.14
C THR A 77 -14.65 12.86 -3.05
N LEU A 78 -15.25 12.43 -1.94
CA LEU A 78 -16.70 12.42 -1.71
C LEU A 78 -17.12 13.58 -0.81
#